data_AF-A0A7L0DKI6-F1
#
_entry.id   AF-A0A7L0DKI6-F1
#
_cell.length_a   1.000
_cell.length_b   1.000
_cell.length_c   1.000
_cell.angle_alpha   90.00
_cell.angle_beta   90.00
_cell.angle_gamma   90.00
#
_symmetry.space_group_name_H-M   'P 1'
#
loop_
_entity.id
_entity.type
_entity.pdbx_description
1 polymer ?
#
loop_
_entity_poly.entity_id
_entity_poly.type
_entity_poly.pdbx_seq_one_letter_code
_entity_poly.pdbx_strand_id
1 'polypeptide(L)'
;GKPGQCPPHSNFPRGPCDNFCSSDDDCPGSERCCSTGCGRECRLPLGAKRGVCPRQDAGDLFTICRVECNSDSDCPGNGKCCSRACHVHCMNPVPAKPGVCPKRKVLKTFAPCSNSCHDDSDCPRREKCCFTGCGLG
;
A
#
# COMPACT_ATOMS: atom_id res chain seq x y z
N GLY A 1 3.81 -1.21 10.70
CA GLY A 1 2.37 -1.58 10.74
C GLY A 1 1.54 -0.45 10.17
N LYS A 2 0.81 -0.71 9.08
CA LYS A 2 0.11 0.33 8.30
C LYS A 2 -1.29 0.61 8.87
N PRO A 3 -1.93 1.77 8.59
CA PRO A 3 -3.29 2.04 9.05
C PRO A 3 -4.37 1.29 8.23
N GLY A 4 -5.60 1.27 8.75
CA GLY A 4 -6.78 0.68 8.08
C GLY A 4 -7.01 -0.81 8.39
N GLN A 5 -8.20 -1.34 8.14
CA GLN A 5 -8.54 -2.74 8.46
C GLN A 5 -8.47 -3.62 7.22
N CYS A 6 -8.01 -4.87 7.38
CA CYS A 6 -8.05 -5.85 6.30
C CYS A 6 -9.50 -6.13 5.87
N PRO A 7 -9.77 -6.28 4.56
CA PRO A 7 -11.08 -6.71 4.10
C PRO A 7 -11.38 -8.14 4.58
N PRO A 8 -12.66 -8.50 4.74
CA PRO A 8 -13.05 -9.86 5.11
C PRO A 8 -12.52 -10.86 4.07
N HIS A 9 -12.10 -12.03 4.54
CA HIS A 9 -11.65 -13.13 3.70
C HIS A 9 -12.78 -14.14 3.49
N SER A 10 -12.79 -14.79 2.33
CA SER A 10 -13.72 -15.90 2.08
C SER A 10 -13.26 -17.16 2.83
N ASN A 11 -14.20 -17.93 3.38
CA ASN A 11 -13.92 -19.23 4.01
C ASN A 11 -13.40 -20.29 3.02
N PHE A 12 -13.45 -20.00 1.72
CA PHE A 12 -12.96 -20.89 0.66
C PHE A 12 -11.62 -20.34 0.14
N PRO A 13 -10.51 -21.07 0.30
CA PRO A 13 -9.23 -20.66 -0.26
C PRO A 13 -9.33 -20.60 -1.79
N ARG A 14 -9.05 -19.43 -2.38
CA ARG A 14 -8.79 -19.33 -3.82
C ARG A 14 -7.29 -19.44 -4.06
N GLY A 15 -6.79 -20.66 -4.23
CA GLY A 15 -5.40 -20.95 -4.57
C GLY A 15 -4.63 -21.71 -3.48
N PRO A 16 -3.32 -21.98 -3.72
CA PRO A 16 -2.48 -22.69 -2.76
C PRO A 16 -2.32 -21.90 -1.47
N CYS A 17 -2.34 -22.62 -0.34
CA CYS A 17 -2.15 -22.05 0.99
C CYS A 17 -0.68 -21.70 1.18
N ASP A 18 -0.36 -20.44 0.95
CA ASP A 18 0.98 -19.90 1.09
C ASP A 18 0.94 -18.47 1.64
N ASN A 19 2.06 -18.06 2.23
CA ASN A 19 2.26 -16.68 2.66
C ASN A 19 3.05 -15.93 1.58
N PHE A 20 2.44 -14.88 1.04
CA PHE A 20 3.04 -13.96 0.07
C PHE A 20 3.45 -12.62 0.71
N CYS A 21 3.31 -12.54 2.04
CA CYS A 21 3.80 -11.48 2.91
C CYS A 21 3.81 -12.05 4.34
N SER A 22 4.64 -11.48 5.22
CA SER A 22 4.70 -11.78 6.66
C SER A 22 4.11 -10.65 7.48
N SER A 23 4.39 -9.41 7.08
CA SER A 23 3.98 -8.18 7.75
C SER A 23 3.51 -7.12 6.74
N ASP A 24 2.87 -6.05 7.22
CA ASP A 24 2.46 -4.94 6.34
C ASP A 24 3.64 -4.29 5.60
N ASP A 25 4.86 -4.40 6.14
CA ASP A 25 6.06 -3.79 5.58
C ASP A 25 6.57 -4.55 4.35
N ASP A 26 6.05 -5.76 4.10
CA ASP A 26 6.30 -6.56 2.90
C ASP A 26 5.39 -6.17 1.72
N CYS A 27 4.40 -5.32 1.97
CA CYS A 27 3.42 -4.89 0.98
C CYS A 27 3.76 -3.49 0.45
N PRO A 28 3.58 -3.19 -0.85
CA PRO A 28 3.84 -1.86 -1.37
C PRO A 28 2.75 -0.85 -0.99
N GLY A 29 3.12 0.42 -0.84
CA GLY A 29 2.20 1.53 -0.64
C GLY A 29 1.31 1.35 0.59
N SER A 30 -0.01 1.55 0.44
CA SER A 30 -0.98 1.41 1.53
C SER A 30 -1.51 -0.02 1.72
N GLU A 31 -1.01 -1.01 0.97
CA GLU A 31 -1.48 -2.39 1.11
C GLU A 31 -0.98 -3.01 2.40
N ARG A 32 -1.83 -3.86 3.00
CA ARG A 32 -1.60 -4.56 4.25
C ARG A 32 -1.45 -6.06 4.03
N CYS A 33 -0.70 -6.72 4.90
CA CYS A 33 -0.56 -8.16 4.85
C CYS A 33 -1.74 -8.84 5.56
N CYS A 34 -2.72 -9.27 4.77
CA CYS A 34 -4.01 -9.74 5.27
C CYS A 34 -4.11 -11.27 5.20
N SER A 35 -4.76 -11.86 6.20
CA SER A 35 -5.10 -13.29 6.18
C SER A 35 -6.10 -13.59 5.06
N THR A 36 -5.86 -14.69 4.35
CA THR A 36 -6.77 -15.24 3.34
C THR A 36 -7.52 -16.47 3.82
N GLY A 37 -7.40 -16.82 5.11
CA GLY A 37 -7.97 -18.02 5.72
C GLY A 37 -6.95 -19.14 5.93
N CYS A 38 -6.09 -19.42 4.93
CA CYS A 38 -5.00 -20.42 5.06
C CYS A 38 -3.61 -19.90 4.68
N GLY A 39 -3.50 -18.62 4.33
CA GLY A 39 -2.26 -17.96 3.97
C GLY A 39 -2.37 -16.45 4.18
N ARG A 40 -1.49 -15.70 3.54
CA ARG A 40 -1.46 -14.24 3.63
C ARG A 40 -1.11 -13.60 2.30
N GLU A 41 -1.78 -12.50 1.97
CA GLU A 41 -1.46 -11.70 0.78
C GLU A 41 -1.68 -10.21 1.03
N CYS A 42 -0.98 -9.39 0.25
CA CYS A 42 -1.16 -7.94 0.27
C CYS A 42 -2.54 -7.57 -0.26
N ARG A 43 -3.31 -6.82 0.54
CA ARG A 43 -4.62 -6.29 0.16
C ARG A 43 -4.75 -4.83 0.56
N LEU A 44 -5.47 -4.06 -0.26
CA LEU A 44 -5.88 -2.72 0.15
C LEU A 44 -6.83 -2.79 1.35
N PRO A 45 -6.61 -1.96 2.38
CA PRO A 45 -7.51 -1.91 3.53
C PRO A 45 -8.88 -1.34 3.15
N LEU A 46 -9.87 -1.62 3.99
CA LEU A 46 -11.23 -1.08 3.84
C LEU A 46 -11.19 0.46 3.80
N GLY A 47 -11.95 1.05 2.88
CA GLY A 47 -12.00 2.50 2.69
C GLY A 47 -10.78 3.10 1.97
N ALA A 48 -9.77 2.30 1.58
CA ALA A 48 -8.65 2.76 0.75
C ALA A 48 -8.92 2.54 -0.74
N LYS A 49 -8.52 3.51 -1.55
CA LYS A 49 -8.55 3.47 -3.01
C LYS A 49 -7.16 3.27 -3.58
N ARG A 50 -7.11 2.77 -4.83
CA ARG A 50 -5.86 2.53 -5.57
C ARG A 50 -5.10 3.83 -5.84
N GLY A 51 -3.79 3.69 -6.04
CA GLY A 51 -2.86 4.80 -6.19
C GLY A 51 -2.32 5.28 -4.85
N VAL A 52 -1.39 6.22 -4.91
CA VAL A 52 -0.70 6.78 -3.73
C VAL A 52 -0.94 8.28 -3.64
N CYS A 53 -0.88 8.81 -2.42
CA CYS A 53 -0.93 10.25 -2.21
C CYS A 53 0.28 10.92 -2.87
N PRO A 54 0.09 12.03 -3.59
CA PRO A 54 1.21 12.77 -4.16
C PRO A 54 2.21 13.18 -3.07
N ARG A 55 3.51 12.90 -3.29
CA ARG A 55 4.58 13.29 -2.37
C ARG A 55 4.57 14.81 -2.15
N GLN A 56 4.84 15.23 -0.92
CA GLN A 56 4.89 16.64 -0.56
C GLN A 56 6.15 17.27 -1.14
N ASP A 57 5.98 18.37 -1.88
CA ASP A 57 7.12 19.19 -2.30
C ASP A 57 7.58 20.05 -1.12
N ALA A 58 8.89 20.29 -1.03
CA ALA A 58 9.51 21.03 0.07
C ALA A 58 9.07 22.52 0.19
N GLY A 59 8.16 22.99 -0.68
CA GLY A 59 7.63 24.36 -0.72
C GLY A 59 6.17 24.51 -0.28
N ASP A 60 5.47 23.42 0.08
CA ASP A 60 4.08 23.50 0.53
C ASP A 60 3.98 24.06 1.96
N LEU A 61 3.71 25.36 2.07
CA LEU A 61 3.48 26.04 3.34
C LEU A 61 2.00 25.94 3.73
N PHE A 62 1.68 25.05 4.67
CA PHE A 62 0.33 24.96 5.24
C PHE A 62 0.18 25.92 6.42
N THR A 63 -0.46 27.06 6.18
CA THR A 63 -0.74 28.06 7.23
C THR A 63 -1.97 27.73 8.07
N ILE A 64 -2.82 26.81 7.59
CA ILE A 64 -4.06 26.39 8.26
C ILE A 64 -4.08 24.87 8.32
N CYS A 65 -4.33 24.32 9.52
CA CYS A 65 -4.58 22.91 9.72
C CYS A 65 -6.08 22.62 9.58
N ARG A 66 -6.45 21.76 8.64
CA ARG A 66 -7.83 21.39 8.38
C ARG A 66 -7.92 19.90 8.07
N VAL A 67 -9.00 19.28 8.53
CA VAL A 67 -9.33 17.88 8.24
C VAL A 67 -10.67 17.85 7.51
N GLU A 68 -10.65 17.46 6.24
CA GLU A 68 -11.82 17.44 5.35
C GLU A 68 -12.33 16.02 5.07
N CYS A 69 -11.47 15.01 5.26
CA CYS A 69 -11.78 13.60 5.04
C CYS A 69 -11.11 12.75 6.11
N ASN A 70 -11.61 11.53 6.35
CA ASN A 70 -11.01 10.55 7.24
C ASN A 70 -10.46 9.34 6.47
N SER A 71 -11.00 9.06 5.28
CA SER A 71 -10.67 7.90 4.45
C SER A 71 -10.83 8.22 2.96
N ASP A 72 -10.24 7.42 2.08
CA ASP A 72 -10.39 7.64 0.64
C ASP A 72 -11.86 7.52 0.20
N SER A 73 -12.68 6.74 0.91
CA SER A 73 -14.13 6.63 0.65
C SER A 73 -14.90 7.94 0.83
N ASP A 74 -14.39 8.89 1.61
CA ASP A 74 -15.01 10.21 1.78
C ASP A 74 -14.78 11.11 0.56
N CYS A 75 -13.78 10.77 -0.26
CA CYS A 75 -13.40 11.55 -1.43
C CYS A 75 -14.19 11.13 -2.68
N PRO A 76 -14.50 12.07 -3.60
CA PRO A 76 -15.19 11.74 -4.84
C PRO A 76 -14.30 10.95 -5.81
N GLY A 77 -14.92 10.13 -6.65
CA GLY A 77 -14.22 9.39 -7.71
C GLY A 77 -13.10 8.49 -7.18
N ASN A 78 -11.91 8.59 -7.80
CA ASN A 78 -10.69 7.90 -7.34
C ASN A 78 -9.86 8.72 -6.34
N GLY A 79 -10.35 9.87 -5.87
CA GLY A 79 -9.63 10.74 -4.95
C GLY A 79 -9.27 10.03 -3.65
N LYS A 80 -8.08 10.31 -3.14
CA LYS A 80 -7.55 9.77 -1.88
C LYS A 80 -7.54 10.83 -0.80
N CYS A 81 -7.76 10.41 0.44
CA CYS A 81 -7.67 11.26 1.60
C CYS A 81 -6.21 11.30 2.07
N CYS A 82 -5.53 12.41 1.78
CA CYS A 82 -4.09 12.53 1.96
C CYS A 82 -3.77 13.46 3.12
N SER A 83 -2.89 13.00 4.01
CA SER A 83 -2.31 13.81 5.07
C SER A 83 -1.03 14.48 4.59
N ARG A 84 -1.02 15.82 4.59
CA ARG A 84 0.16 16.66 4.34
C ARG A 84 0.38 17.55 5.55
N ALA A 85 1.41 17.22 6.33
CA ALA A 85 1.64 17.82 7.65
C ALA A 85 0.36 17.79 8.52
N CYS A 86 -0.25 18.94 8.79
CA CYS A 86 -1.49 19.03 9.57
C CYS A 86 -2.77 19.18 8.73
N HIS A 87 -2.66 19.21 7.40
CA HIS A 87 -3.78 19.34 6.48
C HIS A 87 -4.16 17.98 5.89
N VAL A 88 -5.41 17.57 6.04
CA VAL A 88 -5.95 16.29 5.55
C VAL A 88 -7.11 16.59 4.61
N HIS A 89 -6.95 16.26 3.33
CA HIS A 89 -7.94 16.60 2.29
C HIS A 89 -7.88 15.64 1.11
N CYS A 90 -8.92 15.71 0.26
CA CYS A 90 -9.03 14.87 -0.93
C CYS A 90 -8.11 15.36 -2.05
N MET A 91 -7.27 14.46 -2.56
CA MET A 91 -6.37 14.74 -3.68
C MET A 91 -6.52 13.69 -4.78
N ASN A 92 -6.20 14.10 -6.01
CA ASN A 92 -6.06 13.14 -7.11
C ASN A 92 -4.84 12.23 -6.84
N PRO A 93 -5.00 10.89 -6.90
CA PRO A 93 -3.90 9.99 -6.62
C PRO A 93 -2.87 10.00 -7.74
N VAL A 94 -1.61 9.72 -7.39
CA VAL A 94 -0.64 9.26 -8.38
C VAL A 94 -1.02 7.82 -8.77
N PRO A 95 -1.30 7.53 -10.05
CA PRO A 95 -1.67 6.19 -10.48
C PRO A 95 -0.52 5.20 -10.25
N ALA A 96 -0.87 3.95 -9.91
CA ALA A 96 0.10 2.87 -9.90
C ALA A 96 0.69 2.68 -11.31
N LYS A 97 1.98 2.35 -11.39
CA LYS A 97 2.64 2.10 -12.67
C LYS A 97 2.06 0.82 -13.31
N PRO A 98 2.00 0.77 -14.64
CA PRO A 98 1.41 -0.36 -15.36
C PRO A 98 2.20 -1.66 -15.11
N GLY A 99 1.47 -2.78 -15.08
CA GLY A 99 2.03 -4.12 -14.85
C GLY A 99 1.51 -4.76 -13.56
N VAL A 100 1.87 -6.03 -13.36
CA VAL A 100 1.47 -6.84 -12.20
C VAL A 100 2.72 -7.44 -11.57
N CYS A 101 2.85 -7.30 -10.25
CA CYS A 101 3.96 -7.91 -9.53
C CYS A 101 3.85 -9.45 -9.57
N PRO A 102 4.96 -10.17 -9.76
CA PRO A 102 4.96 -11.61 -9.60
C PRO A 102 4.64 -11.99 -8.15
N LYS A 103 3.78 -13.00 -7.95
CA LYS A 103 3.51 -13.53 -6.60
C LYS A 103 4.72 -14.34 -6.12
N ARG A 104 5.43 -13.83 -5.11
CA ARG A 104 6.59 -14.50 -4.47
C ARG A 104 6.22 -14.94 -3.06
N LYS A 105 6.55 -16.20 -2.72
CA LYS A 105 6.37 -16.73 -1.37
C LYS A 105 7.40 -16.11 -0.43
N VAL A 106 7.04 -15.95 0.84
CA VAL A 106 7.99 -15.54 1.88
C VAL A 106 9.13 -16.57 1.95
N LEU A 107 10.35 -16.07 1.83
CA LEU A 107 11.58 -16.83 2.01
C LEU A 107 12.03 -16.70 3.47
N LYS A 108 12.44 -17.81 4.07
CA LYS A 108 13.06 -17.80 5.40
C LYS A 108 14.56 -17.63 5.23
N THR A 109 15.01 -16.38 5.20
CA THR A 109 16.44 -16.04 5.13
C THR A 109 16.98 -15.73 6.52
N PHE A 110 18.25 -16.05 6.74
CA PHE A 110 18.97 -15.62 7.96
C PHE A 110 19.48 -14.18 7.85
N ALA A 111 19.56 -13.64 6.63
CA ALA A 111 19.89 -12.24 6.39
C ALA A 111 18.67 -11.34 6.61
N PRO A 112 18.84 -10.13 7.18
CA PRO A 112 17.77 -9.16 7.32
C PRO A 112 17.28 -8.71 5.94
N CYS A 113 15.95 -8.59 5.82
CA CYS A 113 15.33 -8.06 4.61
C CYS A 113 15.53 -6.54 4.54
N SER A 114 15.73 -6.02 3.33
CA SER A 114 15.80 -4.59 3.07
C SER A 114 14.83 -4.22 1.96
N ASN A 115 14.14 -3.10 2.15
CA ASN A 115 13.22 -2.53 1.16
C ASN A 115 13.96 -1.44 0.39
N SER A 116 14.10 -1.59 -0.93
CA SER A 116 14.67 -0.55 -1.81
C SER A 116 13.62 0.45 -2.31
N CYS A 117 12.34 0.16 -2.08
CA CYS A 117 11.21 1.01 -2.41
C CYS A 117 10.08 0.83 -1.40
N HIS A 118 9.24 1.85 -1.25
CA HIS A 118 7.99 1.78 -0.53
C HIS A 118 6.81 1.53 -1.48
N ASP A 119 6.78 2.20 -2.63
CA ASP A 119 5.77 2.03 -3.67
C ASP A 119 6.32 2.35 -5.06
N ASP A 120 5.48 2.23 -6.08
CA ASP A 120 5.83 2.47 -7.47
C ASP A 120 6.47 3.85 -7.70
N SER A 121 6.18 4.87 -6.88
CA SER A 121 6.74 6.22 -7.06
C SER A 121 8.24 6.31 -6.73
N ASP A 122 8.78 5.36 -5.98
CA ASP A 122 10.19 5.31 -5.59
C ASP A 122 11.06 4.75 -6.72
N CYS A 123 10.49 3.87 -7.54
CA CYS A 123 11.20 3.21 -8.62
C CYS A 123 11.34 4.17 -9.83
N PRO A 124 12.37 4.01 -10.67
CA PRO A 124 12.48 4.79 -11.89
C PRO A 124 11.45 4.34 -12.96
N ARG A 125 11.16 5.23 -13.92
CA ARG A 125 10.41 4.92 -15.15
C ARG A 125 9.09 4.17 -14.90
N ARG A 126 8.94 2.95 -15.44
CA ARG A 126 7.74 2.11 -15.35
C ARG A 126 7.92 0.91 -14.41
N GLU A 127 9.00 0.88 -13.64
CA GLU A 127 9.27 -0.20 -12.68
C GLU A 127 8.30 -0.12 -11.51
N LYS A 128 7.82 -1.28 -11.08
CA LYS A 128 6.89 -1.42 -9.96
C LYS A 128 7.65 -1.85 -8.73
N CYS A 129 7.22 -1.37 -7.57
CA CYS A 129 7.72 -1.84 -6.29
C CYS A 129 6.97 -3.11 -5.89
N CYS A 130 7.69 -4.23 -5.80
CA CYS A 130 7.10 -5.55 -5.64
C CYS A 130 7.70 -6.30 -4.45
N PHE A 131 6.92 -7.20 -3.86
CA PHE A 131 7.47 -8.13 -2.87
C PHE A 131 8.36 -9.18 -3.56
N THR A 132 9.60 -9.29 -3.11
CA THR A 132 10.62 -10.16 -3.69
C THR A 132 10.73 -11.51 -2.99
N GLY A 133 10.00 -11.71 -1.89
CA GLY A 133 10.10 -12.88 -1.01
C GLY A 133 10.74 -12.58 0.35
N CYS A 134 11.44 -11.45 0.49
CA CYS A 134 12.03 -10.99 1.76
C CYS A 134 11.69 -9.52 2.01
N GLY A 135 11.89 -8.66 1.02
CA GLY A 135 11.54 -7.24 1.09
C GLY A 135 10.95 -6.71 -0.21
N LEU A 136 10.80 -5.40 -0.29
CA LEU A 136 10.28 -4.67 -1.44
C LEU A 136 11.40 -4.24 -2.38
N GLY A 137 11.22 -4.47 -3.69
CA GLY A 137 12.14 -4.06 -4.74
C GLY A 137 11.55 -4.12 -6.13
#